data_AF-A0A1G4KPP3-F1
#
_entry.id   AF-A0A1G4KPP3-F1
#
_cell.length_a   1.000
_cell.length_b   1.000
_cell.length_c   1.000
_cell.angle_alpha   90.00
_cell.angle_beta   90.00
_cell.angle_gamma   90.00
#
_symmetry.space_group_name_H-M   'P 1'
#
loop_
_entity.id
_entity.type
_entity.pdbx_description
1 polymer ?
#
loop_
_entity_poly.entity_id
_entity_poly.type
_entity_poly.pdbx_seq_one_letter_code
_entity_poly.pdbx_strand_id
1 'polypeptide(L)'
;MDFFYCPETNTNSYYRLSFIKVKNEEEIKLHLCNINTVMNPYYFVLRNGKEVVLKTKNMAFCREYALGEYESMEEYMDNIEISNTTPEEATYPKDPPVEYQNEKKLRIYNQSEEKKIDLDFLSYFEAKSKKEAYMKELNQDHLNDGTFLYIENDKSYIMCVNKTVDWEIEVGWSRYLLHTMFETYGIFEEIYENFKV
;
A
#
# COMPACT_ATOMS: atom_id res chain seq x y z
N MET A 1 -21.94 7.26 12.48
CA MET A 1 -21.91 6.31 11.34
C MET A 1 -21.90 4.95 11.96
N ASP A 2 -23.01 4.22 11.86
CA ASP A 2 -23.14 2.91 12.47
C ASP A 2 -22.41 1.89 11.58
N PHE A 3 -21.38 1.26 12.14
CA PHE A 3 -20.63 0.20 11.45
C PHE A 3 -21.44 -1.10 11.50
N PHE A 4 -21.83 -1.60 10.33
CA PHE A 4 -22.44 -2.91 10.20
C PHE A 4 -21.32 -3.97 10.17
N TYR A 5 -21.13 -4.68 11.28
CA TYR A 5 -20.24 -5.84 11.34
C TYR A 5 -21.06 -7.10 11.04
N CYS A 6 -20.81 -7.73 9.90
CA CYS A 6 -21.39 -9.02 9.53
C CYS A 6 -20.32 -10.11 9.64
N PRO A 7 -20.46 -11.13 10.52
CA PRO A 7 -19.41 -12.12 10.77
C PRO A 7 -19.22 -13.17 9.65
N GLU A 8 -20.12 -13.23 8.67
CA GLU A 8 -20.11 -14.25 7.60
C GLU A 8 -19.19 -13.89 6.40
N THR A 9 -18.42 -12.81 6.48
CA THR A 9 -17.76 -12.16 5.34
C THR A 9 -16.35 -12.66 4.97
N ASN A 10 -15.77 -13.62 5.69
CA ASN A 10 -14.37 -14.03 5.42
C ASN A 10 -14.19 -14.87 4.14
N THR A 11 -15.25 -15.51 3.63
CA THR A 11 -15.16 -16.49 2.53
C THR A 11 -15.84 -16.06 1.23
N ASN A 12 -16.58 -14.96 1.19
CA ASN A 12 -17.29 -14.55 -0.02
C ASN A 12 -16.68 -13.26 -0.61
N SER A 13 -15.97 -13.44 -1.73
CA SER A 13 -15.25 -12.44 -2.52
C SER A 13 -16.12 -11.23 -2.90
N TYR A 14 -17.43 -11.41 -3.11
CA TYR A 14 -18.36 -10.32 -3.42
C TYR A 14 -18.49 -9.27 -2.32
N TYR A 15 -18.29 -9.65 -1.04
CA TYR A 15 -18.35 -8.71 0.08
C TYR A 15 -17.01 -8.01 0.34
N ARG A 16 -15.93 -8.39 -0.38
CA ARG A 16 -14.64 -7.70 -0.37
C ARG A 16 -14.62 -6.47 -1.29
N LEU A 17 -15.64 -6.31 -2.12
CA LEU A 17 -15.73 -5.24 -3.11
C LEU A 17 -16.44 -4.02 -2.52
N SER A 18 -15.68 -2.94 -2.33
CA SER A 18 -16.25 -1.64 -1.99
C SER A 18 -16.42 -0.81 -3.26
N PHE A 19 -17.67 -0.54 -3.64
CA PHE A 19 -17.98 0.29 -4.79
C PHE A 19 -17.85 1.78 -4.42
N ILE A 20 -16.75 2.42 -4.81
CA ILE A 20 -16.57 3.87 -4.64
C ILE A 20 -16.58 4.51 -6.03
N LYS A 21 -17.67 5.23 -6.34
CA LYS A 21 -17.72 6.08 -7.53
C LYS A 21 -17.11 7.44 -7.20
N VAL A 22 -15.93 7.72 -7.75
CA VAL A 22 -15.25 9.02 -7.60
C VAL A 22 -15.15 9.76 -8.93
N LYS A 23 -14.91 11.08 -8.87
CA LYS A 23 -14.70 11.90 -10.08
C LYS A 23 -13.22 12.04 -10.43
N ASN A 24 -12.33 11.92 -9.44
CA ASN A 24 -10.89 11.99 -9.62
C ASN A 24 -10.18 10.99 -8.70
N GLU A 25 -8.94 10.70 -9.01
CA GLU A 25 -8.11 9.73 -8.29
C GLU A 25 -7.60 10.23 -6.94
N GLU A 26 -7.48 11.54 -6.80
CA GLU A 26 -7.02 12.18 -5.56
C GLU A 26 -8.05 12.02 -4.43
N GLU A 27 -9.34 12.07 -4.76
CA GLU A 27 -10.47 11.78 -3.86
C GLU A 27 -10.42 10.35 -3.32
N ILE A 28 -9.99 9.38 -4.14
CA ILE A 28 -9.80 8.00 -3.69
C ILE A 28 -8.67 7.93 -2.68
N LYS A 29 -7.50 8.51 -3.00
CA LYS A 29 -6.34 8.47 -2.09
C LYS A 29 -6.68 9.10 -0.73
N LEU A 30 -7.44 10.20 -0.75
CA LEU A 30 -7.95 10.86 0.46
C LEU A 30 -8.98 10.02 1.22
N HIS A 31 -9.77 9.18 0.55
CA HIS A 31 -10.63 8.20 1.25
C HIS A 31 -9.79 7.07 1.85
N LEU A 32 -8.88 6.50 1.07
CA LEU A 32 -8.04 5.37 1.48
C LEU A 32 -7.18 5.70 2.69
N CYS A 33 -6.65 6.92 2.80
CA CYS A 33 -5.82 7.32 3.93
C CYS A 33 -6.57 7.34 5.28
N ASN A 34 -7.91 7.29 5.27
CA ASN A 34 -8.75 7.35 6.47
C ASN A 34 -9.41 6.01 6.82
N ILE A 35 -9.05 4.92 6.13
CA ILE A 35 -9.65 3.60 6.33
C ILE A 35 -8.58 2.61 6.80
N ASN A 36 -8.88 1.89 7.87
CA ASN A 36 -8.13 0.71 8.29
C ASN A 36 -8.73 -0.54 7.64
N THR A 37 -7.91 -1.37 7.02
CA THR A 37 -8.36 -2.55 6.27
C THR A 37 -7.68 -3.82 6.77
N VAL A 38 -8.48 -4.80 7.16
CA VAL A 38 -8.01 -6.12 7.61
C VAL A 38 -7.54 -6.99 6.43
N MET A 39 -8.05 -6.71 5.23
CA MET A 39 -7.69 -7.36 3.96
C MET A 39 -7.60 -6.32 2.85
N ASN A 40 -6.95 -6.65 1.73
CA ASN A 40 -6.78 -5.77 0.55
C ASN A 40 -8.14 -5.16 0.12
N PRO A 41 -8.38 -3.86 0.30
CA PRO A 41 -9.63 -3.25 -0.18
C PRO A 41 -9.55 -3.13 -1.70
N TYR A 42 -10.51 -3.70 -2.41
CA TYR A 42 -10.64 -3.53 -3.84
C TYR A 42 -11.66 -2.44 -4.15
N TYR A 43 -11.31 -1.55 -5.08
CA TYR A 43 -12.17 -0.48 -5.54
C TYR A 43 -12.07 -0.30 -7.05
N PHE A 44 -13.18 0.08 -7.67
CA PHE A 44 -13.25 0.36 -9.10
C PHE A 44 -13.17 1.87 -9.34
N VAL A 45 -12.44 2.28 -10.36
CA VAL A 45 -12.39 3.66 -10.82
C VAL A 45 -13.06 3.73 -12.19
N LEU A 46 -14.14 4.50 -12.29
CA LEU A 46 -14.77 4.81 -13.57
C LEU A 46 -14.13 6.08 -14.16
N ARG A 47 -13.44 5.94 -15.28
CA ARG A 47 -12.81 7.06 -16.00
C ARG A 47 -13.55 7.37 -17.28
N ASN A 48 -13.68 8.67 -17.58
CA ASN A 48 -14.25 9.19 -18.82
C ASN A 48 -15.63 8.60 -19.20
N GLY A 49 -16.37 8.06 -18.23
CA GLY A 49 -17.67 7.42 -18.40
C GLY A 49 -17.67 6.08 -19.17
N LYS A 50 -16.51 5.48 -19.46
CA LYS A 50 -16.40 4.27 -20.29
C LYS A 50 -15.37 3.25 -19.80
N GLU A 51 -14.32 3.70 -19.15
CA GLU A 51 -13.22 2.85 -18.70
C GLU A 51 -13.42 2.51 -17.21
N VAL A 52 -13.26 1.24 -16.86
CA VAL A 52 -13.36 0.76 -15.48
C VAL A 52 -12.06 0.04 -15.16
N VAL A 53 -11.34 0.53 -14.15
CA VAL A 53 -10.11 -0.11 -13.65
C VAL A 53 -10.32 -0.57 -12.21
N LEU A 54 -9.84 -1.77 -11.88
CA LEU A 54 -9.76 -2.24 -10.50
C LEU A 54 -8.45 -1.77 -9.88
N LYS A 55 -8.53 -1.32 -8.64
CA LYS A 55 -7.37 -0.92 -7.85
C LYS A 55 -7.49 -1.47 -6.42
N THR A 56 -6.37 -1.56 -5.74
CA THR A 56 -6.30 -1.93 -4.32
C THR A 56 -5.27 -1.06 -3.61
N LYS A 57 -5.31 -1.02 -2.28
CA LYS A 57 -4.37 -0.23 -1.45
C LYS A 57 -2.97 -0.83 -1.44
N ASN A 58 -2.85 -2.15 -1.61
CA ASN A 58 -1.59 -2.89 -1.58
C ASN A 58 -0.89 -3.01 -2.94
N MET A 59 -1.60 -2.75 -4.02
CA MET A 59 -0.98 -2.60 -5.33
C MET A 59 -0.80 -1.13 -5.59
N ALA A 60 0.33 -0.72 -6.18
CA ALA A 60 0.55 0.67 -6.52
C ALA A 60 -0.71 1.25 -7.13
N PHE A 61 -1.09 2.43 -6.65
CA PHE A 61 -2.18 3.18 -7.27
C PHE A 61 -1.98 3.38 -8.79
N CYS A 62 -0.75 3.19 -9.25
CA CYS A 62 -0.32 3.29 -10.62
C CYS A 62 -0.50 2.01 -11.47
N ARG A 63 -0.69 0.82 -10.87
CA ARG A 63 -1.01 -0.38 -11.65
C ARG A 63 -2.49 -0.38 -12.02
N GLU A 64 -2.75 -0.56 -13.30
CA GLU A 64 -4.10 -0.60 -13.84
C GLU A 64 -4.28 -1.96 -14.50
N TYR A 65 -5.32 -2.68 -14.08
CA TYR A 65 -5.74 -3.86 -14.80
C TYR A 65 -7.00 -3.50 -15.58
N ALA A 66 -6.94 -3.65 -16.90
CA ALA A 66 -8.13 -3.55 -17.72
C ALA A 66 -9.07 -4.71 -17.34
N LEU A 67 -10.36 -4.43 -17.18
CA LEU A 67 -11.36 -5.48 -17.04
C LEU A 67 -11.61 -6.09 -18.44
N GLY A 68 -11.02 -7.27 -18.67
CA GLY A 68 -11.19 -8.14 -19.84
C GLY A 68 -11.67 -9.55 -19.45
N GLU A 69 -11.65 -10.52 -20.37
CA GLU A 69 -12.34 -11.85 -20.42
C GLU A 69 -12.20 -12.83 -19.22
N TYR A 70 -12.17 -12.39 -17.97
CA TYR A 70 -12.27 -13.31 -16.83
C TYR A 70 -13.71 -13.78 -16.63
N GLU A 71 -13.91 -15.08 -16.39
CA GLU A 71 -15.24 -15.67 -16.24
C GLU A 71 -15.93 -15.20 -14.95
N SER A 72 -15.14 -14.75 -13.96
CA SER A 72 -15.66 -14.20 -12.70
C SER A 72 -14.73 -13.16 -12.06
N MET A 73 -15.31 -12.30 -11.21
CA MET A 73 -14.56 -11.32 -10.42
C MET A 73 -13.64 -11.95 -9.38
N GLU A 74 -13.97 -13.15 -8.90
CA GLU A 74 -13.19 -13.92 -7.93
C GLU A 74 -11.89 -14.43 -8.55
N GLU A 75 -11.98 -15.03 -9.74
CA GLU A 75 -10.83 -15.46 -10.53
C GLU A 75 -9.88 -14.29 -10.83
N TYR A 76 -10.44 -13.10 -11.09
CA TYR A 76 -9.65 -11.91 -11.30
C TYR A 76 -8.93 -11.42 -10.04
N MET A 77 -9.63 -11.39 -8.90
CA MET A 77 -9.03 -11.02 -7.61
C MET A 77 -7.92 -11.98 -7.21
N ASP A 78 -8.13 -13.27 -7.37
CA ASP A 78 -7.13 -14.29 -7.06
C ASP A 78 -5.89 -14.15 -7.96
N ASN A 79 -6.07 -13.93 -9.27
CA ASN A 79 -4.98 -13.70 -10.21
C ASN A 79 -4.17 -12.43 -9.88
N ILE A 80 -4.85 -11.37 -9.43
CA ILE A 80 -4.23 -10.15 -8.94
C ILE A 80 -3.43 -10.42 -7.65
N GLU A 81 -4.02 -11.06 -6.63
CA GLU A 81 -3.37 -11.35 -5.35
C GLU A 81 -2.09 -12.18 -5.50
N ILE A 82 -2.07 -13.14 -6.44
CA ILE A 82 -0.92 -14.00 -6.69
C ILE A 82 0.03 -13.44 -7.77
N SER A 83 -0.20 -12.22 -8.26
CA SER A 83 0.56 -11.60 -9.36
C SER A 83 0.59 -12.44 -10.65
N ASN A 84 -0.45 -13.24 -10.91
CA ASN A 84 -0.63 -14.05 -12.12
C ASN A 84 -1.37 -13.23 -13.19
N THR A 85 -0.74 -12.15 -13.63
CA THR A 85 -1.26 -11.28 -14.70
C THR A 85 -0.20 -11.18 -15.78
N THR A 86 -0.60 -11.34 -17.03
CA THR A 86 0.32 -11.18 -18.16
C THR A 86 0.68 -9.70 -18.32
N PRO A 87 1.84 -9.37 -18.93
CA PRO A 87 2.22 -7.99 -19.22
C PRO A 87 1.21 -7.22 -20.10
N GLU A 88 0.32 -7.93 -20.79
CA GLU A 88 -0.77 -7.38 -21.61
C GLU A 88 -2.01 -7.04 -20.76
N GLU A 89 -2.19 -7.71 -19.62
CA GLU A 89 -3.28 -7.49 -18.65
C GLU A 89 -2.86 -6.50 -17.54
N ALA A 90 -1.57 -6.48 -17.19
CA ALA A 90 -0.96 -5.54 -16.25
C ALA A 90 -0.50 -4.28 -17.00
N THR A 91 -1.35 -3.27 -17.09
CA THR A 91 -0.94 -1.95 -17.58
C THR A 91 -0.20 -1.20 -16.49
N TYR A 92 1.11 -1.05 -16.70
CA TYR A 92 1.93 -0.11 -15.94
C TYR A 92 1.44 1.32 -16.23
N PRO A 93 1.59 2.25 -15.27
CA PRO A 93 1.26 3.65 -15.53
C PRO A 93 2.05 4.12 -16.75
N LYS A 94 1.36 4.69 -17.74
CA LYS A 94 2.02 5.24 -18.93
C LYS A 94 2.99 6.37 -18.56
N ASP A 95 2.63 7.11 -17.51
CA ASP A 95 3.40 8.20 -16.91
C ASP A 95 3.52 7.94 -15.39
N PRO A 96 4.44 7.07 -14.93
CA PRO A 96 4.62 6.81 -13.50
C PRO A 96 5.08 8.07 -12.76
N PRO A 97 4.68 8.25 -11.49
CA PRO A 97 5.31 9.23 -10.61
C PRO A 97 6.83 9.02 -10.57
N VAL A 98 7.58 10.10 -10.40
CA VAL A 98 9.06 10.06 -10.40
C VAL A 98 9.60 9.14 -9.30
N GLU A 99 8.86 9.06 -8.20
CA GLU A 99 9.18 8.24 -7.03
C GLU A 99 8.75 6.77 -7.17
N TYR A 100 8.09 6.36 -8.25
CA TYR A 100 7.58 4.99 -8.40
C TYR A 100 8.72 3.97 -8.52
N GLN A 101 8.70 2.96 -7.66
CA GLN A 101 9.56 1.79 -7.77
C GLN A 101 8.75 0.50 -7.90
N ASN A 102 9.22 -0.40 -8.78
CA ASN A 102 8.72 -1.76 -8.96
C ASN A 102 9.66 -2.84 -8.35
N GLU A 103 10.78 -2.43 -7.76
CA GLU A 103 11.75 -3.32 -7.13
C GLU A 103 11.32 -3.72 -5.71
N LYS A 104 11.76 -4.89 -5.28
CA LYS A 104 11.56 -5.40 -3.90
C LYS A 104 12.49 -4.69 -2.91
N LYS A 105 12.18 -3.43 -2.56
CA LYS A 105 12.95 -2.64 -1.60
C LYS A 105 12.07 -2.07 -0.49
N LEU A 106 12.60 -2.04 0.73
CA LEU A 106 11.99 -1.37 1.87
C LEU A 106 12.23 0.14 1.73
N ARG A 107 11.16 0.93 1.89
CA ARG A 107 11.20 2.37 1.67
C ARG A 107 11.28 3.13 2.99
N ILE A 108 12.13 4.14 2.99
CA ILE A 108 12.40 5.01 4.13
C ILE A 108 12.22 6.45 3.69
N TYR A 109 11.31 7.16 4.35
CA TYR A 109 10.99 8.54 4.05
C TYR A 109 11.61 9.53 5.04
N ASN A 110 11.92 10.73 4.56
CA ASN A 110 12.47 11.85 5.34
C ASN A 110 13.86 11.53 5.94
N GLN A 111 14.76 11.08 5.05
CA GLN A 111 16.13 10.69 5.34
C GLN A 111 17.07 11.87 5.66
N SER A 112 17.97 11.65 6.61
CA SER A 112 19.21 12.41 6.77
C SER A 112 20.37 11.50 6.40
N GLU A 113 21.35 11.97 5.62
CA GLU A 113 22.52 11.18 5.21
C GLU A 113 23.22 10.53 6.42
N GLU A 114 23.26 11.22 7.55
CA GLU A 114 23.88 10.73 8.79
C GLU A 114 23.19 9.49 9.38
N LYS A 115 21.93 9.23 9.00
CA LYS A 115 21.12 8.09 9.49
C LYS A 115 20.99 6.97 8.49
N LYS A 116 21.50 7.15 7.26
CA LYS A 116 21.39 6.10 6.24
C LYS A 116 22.19 4.89 6.68
N ILE A 117 21.56 3.73 6.52
CA ILE A 117 22.17 2.43 6.75
C ILE A 117 22.32 1.82 5.37
N ASP A 118 23.55 1.58 4.96
CA ASP A 118 23.83 1.03 3.63
C ASP A 118 23.48 -0.46 3.58
N LEU A 119 22.37 -0.77 2.90
CA LEU A 119 21.84 -2.12 2.66
C LEU A 119 21.15 -2.14 1.28
N ASP A 120 21.46 -3.14 0.46
CA ASP A 120 21.02 -3.22 -0.95
C ASP A 120 19.49 -3.27 -1.14
N PHE A 121 18.76 -3.69 -0.09
CA PHE A 121 17.31 -3.81 -0.11
C PHE A 121 16.57 -2.56 0.39
N LEU A 122 17.25 -1.42 0.57
CA LEU A 122 16.65 -0.17 1.02
C LEU A 122 16.57 0.88 -0.08
N SER A 123 15.51 1.67 -0.06
CA SER A 123 15.35 2.88 -0.86
C SER A 123 14.98 4.07 0.02
N TYR A 124 15.58 5.23 -0.25
CA TYR A 124 15.38 6.45 0.54
C TYR A 124 14.68 7.54 -0.29
N PHE A 125 13.67 8.18 0.29
CA PHE A 125 12.82 9.17 -0.40
C PHE A 125 12.52 10.40 0.46
N GLU A 126 12.60 11.58 -0.13
CA GLU A 126 12.22 12.81 0.58
C GLU A 126 10.69 12.90 0.76
N ALA A 127 10.26 13.37 1.94
CA ALA A 127 8.88 13.76 2.22
C ALA A 127 8.89 14.88 3.27
N LYS A 128 8.04 15.91 3.10
CA LYS A 128 7.98 17.06 4.02
C LYS A 128 7.16 16.77 5.28
N SER A 129 6.41 15.67 5.29
CA SER A 129 5.56 15.26 6.40
C SER A 129 5.22 13.77 6.32
N LYS A 130 4.75 13.20 7.43
CA LYS A 130 4.16 11.85 7.51
C LYS A 130 3.05 11.64 6.48
N LYS A 131 2.17 12.62 6.35
CA LYS A 131 1.06 12.58 5.38
C LYS A 131 1.57 12.53 3.93
N GLU A 132 2.59 13.32 3.59
CA GLU A 132 3.20 13.26 2.25
C GLU A 132 3.86 11.90 2.00
N ALA A 133 4.60 11.37 2.98
CA ALA A 133 5.22 10.04 2.88
C ALA A 133 4.17 8.96 2.62
N TYR A 134 3.06 8.97 3.38
CA TYR A 134 1.95 8.04 3.19
C TYR A 134 1.33 8.15 1.79
N MET A 135 1.10 9.38 1.29
CA MET A 135 0.53 9.59 -0.04
C MET A 135 1.47 9.16 -1.17
N LYS A 136 2.79 9.32 -0.99
CA LYS A 136 3.80 8.78 -1.92
C LYS A 136 3.82 7.27 -1.87
N GLU A 137 3.69 6.67 -0.69
CA GLU A 137 3.68 5.22 -0.53
C GLU A 137 2.47 4.60 -1.24
N LEU A 138 1.29 5.23 -1.21
CA LEU A 138 0.14 4.76 -1.99
C LEU A 138 0.43 4.63 -3.51
N ASN A 139 1.41 5.36 -4.05
CA ASN A 139 1.80 5.24 -5.46
C ASN A 139 2.73 4.04 -5.73
N GLN A 140 3.21 3.33 -4.71
CA GLN A 140 4.29 2.35 -4.82
C GLN A 140 3.77 0.93 -4.94
N ASP A 141 4.55 0.07 -5.61
CA ASP A 141 4.32 -1.36 -5.51
C ASP A 141 4.85 -1.84 -4.16
N HIS A 142 3.97 -2.40 -3.35
CA HIS A 142 4.33 -2.86 -2.02
C HIS A 142 4.88 -4.28 -2.08
N LEU A 143 6.06 -4.47 -1.49
CA LEU A 143 6.66 -5.78 -1.27
C LEU A 143 5.87 -6.61 -0.25
N ASN A 144 5.30 -5.93 0.73
CA ASN A 144 4.51 -6.47 1.82
C ASN A 144 3.13 -5.78 1.84
N ASP A 145 2.52 -5.66 3.00
CA ASP A 145 1.24 -4.97 3.22
C ASP A 145 1.37 -3.43 3.20
N GLY A 146 2.38 -2.93 2.49
CA GLY A 146 2.74 -1.52 2.38
C GLY A 146 3.18 -0.89 3.69
N THR A 147 3.94 -1.66 4.47
CA THR A 147 4.65 -1.16 5.65
C THR A 147 5.95 -0.48 5.25
N PHE A 148 6.17 0.72 5.76
CA PHE A 148 7.32 1.57 5.46
C PHE A 148 7.79 2.34 6.70
N LEU A 149 8.94 2.99 6.56
CA LEU A 149 9.54 3.81 7.63
C LEU A 149 9.47 5.29 7.29
N TYR A 150 9.16 6.10 8.30
CA TYR A 150 9.29 7.55 8.27
C TYR A 150 10.20 8.01 9.40
N ILE A 151 11.20 8.85 9.11
CA ILE A 151 12.14 9.36 10.10
C ILE A 151 11.94 10.87 10.22
N GLU A 152 11.80 11.41 11.42
CA GLU A 152 11.68 12.87 11.62
C GLU A 152 12.23 13.25 12.99
N ASN A 153 13.05 14.30 13.04
CA ASN A 153 13.61 14.82 14.30
C ASN A 153 14.22 13.72 15.21
N ASP A 154 15.07 12.86 14.64
CA ASP A 154 15.73 11.74 15.36
C ASP A 154 14.81 10.60 15.82
N LYS A 155 13.53 10.67 15.48
CA LYS A 155 12.57 9.61 15.73
C LYS A 155 12.28 8.82 14.47
N SER A 156 12.03 7.52 14.64
CA SER A 156 11.67 6.64 13.54
C SER A 156 10.29 6.05 13.82
N TYR A 157 9.47 6.00 12.77
CA TYR A 157 8.09 5.57 12.84
C TYR A 157 7.86 4.49 11.79
N ILE A 158 7.29 3.37 12.22
CA ILE A 158 6.69 2.41 11.29
C ILE A 158 5.30 2.92 10.96
N MET A 159 5.01 3.00 9.67
CA MET A 159 3.72 3.35 9.12
C MET A 159 3.28 2.28 8.14
N CYS A 160 1.98 2.24 7.83
CA CYS A 160 1.45 1.25 6.91
C CYS A 160 0.28 1.79 6.12
N VAL A 161 0.32 1.58 4.81
CA VAL A 161 -0.81 1.96 3.96
C VAL A 161 -2.07 1.20 4.34
N ASN A 162 -2.08 -0.06 4.80
CA ASN A 162 -3.33 -0.71 5.22
C ASN A 162 -3.96 -0.14 6.50
N LYS A 163 -3.22 0.67 7.24
CA LYS A 163 -3.72 1.41 8.40
C LYS A 163 -4.14 2.82 7.98
N THR A 164 -4.65 3.61 8.93
CA THR A 164 -4.95 5.02 8.69
C THR A 164 -3.67 5.85 8.65
N VAL A 165 -3.71 7.04 8.04
CA VAL A 165 -2.55 7.96 7.97
C VAL A 165 -2.02 8.37 9.34
N ASP A 166 -2.87 8.36 10.36
CA ASP A 166 -2.52 8.68 11.75
C ASP A 166 -2.01 7.47 12.53
N TRP A 167 -2.03 6.27 11.95
CA TRP A 167 -1.49 5.07 12.61
C TRP A 167 0.02 5.02 12.43
N GLU A 168 0.72 4.88 13.54
CA GLU A 168 2.17 4.77 13.57
C GLU A 168 2.64 4.05 14.83
N ILE A 169 3.85 3.48 14.76
CA ILE A 169 4.58 2.95 15.91
C ILE A 169 5.95 3.62 15.95
N GLU A 170 6.24 4.34 17.03
CA GLU A 170 7.60 4.85 17.28
C GLU A 170 8.54 3.67 17.61
N VAL A 171 9.64 3.53 16.88
CA VAL A 171 10.58 2.41 16.98
C VAL A 171 12.04 2.85 16.99
N GLY A 172 12.89 1.98 17.54
CA GLY A 172 14.34 2.15 17.53
C GLY A 172 14.94 1.88 16.16
N TRP A 173 15.62 2.88 15.60
CA TRP A 173 16.33 2.76 14.32
C TRP A 173 17.50 1.78 14.42
N SER A 174 17.45 0.65 13.69
CA SER A 174 18.52 -0.33 13.70
C SER A 174 18.55 -1.21 12.45
N ARG A 175 19.72 -1.80 12.17
CA ARG A 175 19.85 -2.86 11.14
C ARG A 175 18.93 -4.04 11.43
N TYR A 176 18.79 -4.41 12.70
CA TYR A 176 17.96 -5.55 13.09
C TYR A 176 16.48 -5.32 12.74
N LEU A 177 15.94 -4.13 13.03
CA LEU A 177 14.60 -3.73 12.61
C LEU A 177 14.43 -3.84 11.09
N LEU A 178 15.38 -3.31 10.31
CA LEU A 178 15.30 -3.28 8.86
C LEU A 178 15.30 -4.68 8.23
N HIS A 179 16.13 -5.58 8.75
CA HIS A 179 16.11 -6.98 8.33
C HIS A 179 14.79 -7.66 8.71
N THR A 180 14.29 -7.47 9.93
CA THR A 180 13.00 -8.02 10.35
C THR A 180 11.86 -7.53 9.47
N MET A 181 11.81 -6.24 9.12
CA MET A 181 10.81 -5.69 8.20
C MET A 181 10.91 -6.28 6.78
N PHE A 182 12.11 -6.53 6.29
CA PHE A 182 12.32 -7.09 4.97
C PHE A 182 11.97 -8.59 4.88
N GLU A 183 12.24 -9.34 5.96
CA GLU A 183 11.92 -10.78 6.03
C GLU A 183 10.45 -11.05 6.35
N THR A 184 9.75 -10.10 6.96
CA THR A 184 8.34 -10.25 7.35
C THR A 184 7.40 -9.80 6.21
N TYR A 185 6.70 -10.77 5.62
CA TYR A 185 5.65 -10.52 4.64
C TYR A 185 4.29 -10.35 5.35
N GLY A 186 4.02 -9.13 5.84
CA GLY A 186 2.73 -8.70 6.45
C GLY A 186 2.89 -7.98 7.79
N ILE A 187 1.90 -7.17 8.20
CA ILE A 187 1.88 -6.61 9.56
C ILE A 187 1.51 -7.68 10.56
N PHE A 188 2.49 -7.98 11.39
CA PHE A 188 2.28 -8.51 12.72
C PHE A 188 2.74 -7.42 13.67
N GLU A 189 1.81 -6.58 14.16
CA GLU A 189 2.15 -5.45 15.06
C GLU A 189 3.00 -5.92 16.24
N GLU A 190 2.72 -7.13 16.74
CA GLU A 190 3.46 -7.84 17.79
C GLU A 190 4.96 -7.98 17.51
N ILE A 191 5.38 -8.10 16.24
CA ILE A 191 6.79 -8.14 15.86
C ILE A 191 7.44 -6.78 16.16
N TYR A 192 6.75 -5.70 15.83
CA TYR A 192 7.25 -4.33 15.98
C TYR A 192 7.20 -3.83 17.43
N GLU A 193 6.35 -4.41 18.29
CA GLU A 193 6.35 -4.16 19.73
C GLU A 193 7.75 -4.33 20.36
N ASN A 194 8.55 -5.29 19.86
CA ASN A 194 9.91 -5.55 20.35
C ASN A 194 10.90 -4.42 20.05
N PHE A 195 10.52 -3.49 19.18
CA PHE A 195 11.35 -2.37 18.73
C PHE A 195 10.84 -1.02 19.23
N LYS A 196 9.75 -0.99 20.01
CA LYS A 196 9.18 0.25 20.55
C LYS A 196 10.17 0.99 21.46
N VAL A 197 10.10 2.32 21.43
CA VAL A 197 10.89 3.25 22.26
C VAL A 197 9.95 4.09 23.12
#